data_AF-A0A2U1K2X3-F1
#
_entry.id   AF-A0A2U1K2X3-F1
#
_cell.length_a   1.000
_cell.length_b   1.000
_cell.length_c   1.000
_cell.angle_alpha   90.00
_cell.angle_beta   90.00
_cell.angle_gamma   90.00
#
_symmetry.space_group_name_H-M   'P 1'
#
loop_
_entity.id
_entity.type
_entity.pdbx_description
1 polymer ?
#
loop_
_entity_poly.entity_id
_entity_poly.type
_entity_poly.pdbx_seq_one_letter_code
_entity_poly.pdbx_strand_id
1 'polypeptide(L)' 'MMLKNILDLKGAQKLTQKEQKSINGGFGCIRTFYWTMTAAECAEEGGIYNASTGKCAVKENICV' A
#
# COMPACT_ATOMS: atom_id res chain seq x y z
N MET A 1 5.57 -11.23 21.50
CA MET A 1 4.75 -12.22 20.77
C MET A 1 5.05 -12.06 19.28
N MET A 2 5.64 -13.06 18.63
CA MET A 2 5.83 -13.05 17.17
C MET A 2 4.63 -13.72 16.52
N LEU A 3 4.07 -13.08 15.49
CA LEU A 3 3.00 -13.62 14.65
C LEU A 3 3.48 -14.95 14.05
N LYS A 4 2.77 -16.05 14.35
CA LYS A 4 3.00 -17.35 13.72
C LYS A 4 2.58 -17.24 12.26
N ASN A 5 3.55 -17.02 11.38
CA ASN A 5 3.36 -17.01 9.93
C ASN A 5 2.75 -18.35 9.51
N ILE A 6 1.53 -18.29 8.95
CA ILE A 6 0.70 -19.41 8.46
C ILE A 6 1.31 -20.14 7.25
N LEU A 7 2.46 -19.72 6.74
CA LEU A 7 3.02 -20.20 5.48
C LEU A 7 4.35 -20.92 5.70
N ASP A 8 4.32 -22.11 6.31
CA ASP A 8 5.43 -23.08 6.21
C ASP A 8 5.38 -23.79 4.84
N LEU A 9 5.40 -22.99 3.76
CA LEU A 9 5.54 -23.47 2.40
C LEU A 9 7.03 -23.55 2.11
N LYS A 10 7.59 -24.77 2.11
CA LYS A 10 9.01 -25.10 1.87
C LYS A 10 9.63 -24.56 0.56
N GLY A 11 8.93 -23.72 -0.20
CA GLY A 11 9.42 -23.00 -1.39
C GLY A 11 9.41 -21.46 -1.29
N ALA A 12 8.69 -20.86 -0.32
CA ALA A 12 8.55 -19.40 -0.23
C ALA A 12 9.87 -18.69 0.14
N GLN A 13 10.83 -19.43 0.75
CA GLN A 13 12.17 -18.94 1.06
C GLN A 13 13.07 -18.76 -0.17
N LYS A 14 12.71 -19.34 -1.33
CA LYS A 14 13.43 -19.13 -2.60
C LYS A 14 12.93 -17.92 -3.39
N LEU A 15 11.85 -17.30 -2.91
CA LEU A 15 11.27 -16.12 -3.54
C LEU A 15 12.05 -14.88 -3.13
N THR A 16 12.37 -14.05 -4.10
CA THR A 16 12.90 -12.70 -3.86
C THR A 16 11.90 -11.88 -3.03
N GLN A 17 12.38 -10.83 -2.35
CA GLN A 17 11.50 -9.94 -1.59
C GLN A 17 10.37 -9.36 -2.45
N LYS A 18 10.61 -9.18 -3.76
CA LYS A 18 9.60 -8.75 -4.73
C LYS A 18 8.48 -9.78 -4.85
N GLU A 19 8.82 -11.05 -5.06
CA GLU A 19 7.86 -12.14 -5.22
C GLU A 19 7.08 -12.42 -3.93
N GLN A 20 7.75 -12.38 -2.77
CA GLN A 20 7.07 -12.50 -1.47
C GLN A 20 6.09 -11.34 -1.25
N LYS A 21 6.47 -10.11 -1.62
CA LYS A 21 5.57 -8.96 -1.57
C LYS A 21 4.41 -9.14 -2.55
N SER A 22 4.62 -9.64 -3.77
CA SER A 22 3.54 -9.92 -4.71
C SER A 22 2.50 -10.91 -4.15
N ILE A 23 2.97 -12.01 -3.54
CA ILE A 23 2.09 -13.02 -2.94
C ILE A 23 1.33 -12.46 -1.73
N ASN A 24 1.99 -11.66 -0.90
CA ASN A 24 1.38 -11.03 0.28
C ASN A 24 0.58 -9.75 -0.05
N GLY A 25 0.29 -9.46 -1.32
CA GLY A 25 -0.47 -8.28 -1.76
C GLY A 25 0.31 -6.96 -1.80
N GLY A 26 1.60 -6.95 -1.44
CA GLY A 26 2.52 -5.82 -1.53
C GLY A 26 3.07 -5.49 -2.92
N PHE A 27 2.76 -6.31 -3.93
CA PHE A 27 2.87 -5.97 -5.36
C PHE A 27 1.49 -6.07 -6.03
N GLY A 28 0.44 -5.72 -5.29
CA GLY A 28 -0.87 -5.48 -5.86
C GLY A 28 -0.86 -4.14 -6.62
N CYS A 29 -1.78 -3.97 -7.55
CA CYS A 29 -1.98 -2.72 -8.28
C CYS A 29 -2.42 -1.59 -7.34
N ILE A 30 -1.57 -1.15 -6.44
CA ILE A 30 -1.79 0.02 -5.60
C ILE A 30 -1.23 1.20 -6.37
N ARG A 31 -2.11 2.02 -6.94
CA ARG A 31 -1.70 3.29 -7.52
C ARG A 31 -1.81 4.37 -6.46
N THR A 32 -0.76 5.18 -6.35
CA THR A 32 -0.82 6.40 -5.53
C THR A 32 -1.12 7.58 -6.44
N PHE A 33 -2.18 8.32 -6.12
CA PHE A 33 -2.53 9.56 -6.78
C PHE A 33 -2.17 10.75 -5.90
N TYR A 34 -1.86 11.87 -6.53
CA TYR A 34 -1.62 13.15 -5.86
C TYR A 34 -2.59 14.18 -6.39
N TRP A 35 -3.47 14.67 -5.52
CA TRP A 35 -4.48 15.67 -5.85
C TRP A 35 -4.29 16.93 -5.01
N THR A 36 -4.56 18.10 -5.59
CA THR A 36 -4.61 19.35 -4.83
C THR A 36 -6.00 19.48 -4.22
N MET A 37 -6.08 19.44 -2.90
CA MET A 37 -7.32 19.53 -2.13
C MET A 37 -7.01 20.03 -0.72
N THR A 38 -8.03 20.38 0.06
CA THR A 38 -7.87 20.74 1.46
C THR A 38 -7.48 19.53 2.31
N ALA A 39 -6.97 19.80 3.52
CA ALA A 39 -6.67 18.75 4.48
C ALA A 39 -7.92 17.97 4.91
N ALA A 40 -9.08 18.62 4.96
CA ALA A 40 -10.34 17.99 5.34
C ALA A 40 -10.80 17.00 4.27
N GLU A 41 -10.87 17.44 3.01
CA GLU A 41 -11.23 16.58 1.86
C GLU A 41 -10.26 15.39 1.73
N CYS A 42 -8.96 15.61 1.96
CA CYS A 42 -7.97 14.54 1.93
C CYS A 42 -8.21 13.47 2.99
N ALA A 43 -8.68 13.86 4.17
CA ALA A 43 -9.00 12.93 5.25
C ALA A 43 -10.25 12.11 4.95
N GLU A 44 -11.26 12.70 4.30
CA GLU A 44 -12.48 12.01 3.88
C GLU A 44 -12.18 10.91 2.85
N GLU A 45 -11.24 11.15 1.94
CA GLU A 45 -10.73 10.17 0.98
C GLU A 45 -9.78 9.11 1.60
N GLY A 46 -9.49 9.20 2.90
CA GLY A 46 -8.52 8.32 3.57
C GLY A 46 -7.06 8.54 3.12
N GLY A 47 -6.78 9.71 2.54
CA GLY A 47 -5.46 10.10 2.04
C GLY A 47 -4.53 10.69 3.10
N ILE A 48 -3.31 10.99 2.68
CA ILE A 48 -2.27 11.64 3.51
C ILE A 48 -1.99 13.04 2.96
N TYR A 49 -2.34 14.07 3.73
CA TYR A 49 -2.15 15.46 3.32
C TYR A 49 -0.72 15.96 3.59
N ASN A 50 -0.14 16.65 2.61
CA ASN A 50 1.15 17.32 2.70
C ASN A 50 0.96 18.84 2.66
N ALA A 51 1.03 19.48 3.84
CA ALA A 51 0.83 20.92 4.00
C ALA A 51 1.90 21.77 3.29
N SER A 52 3.11 21.26 3.08
CA SER A 52 4.19 22.00 2.41
C SER A 52 3.97 22.10 0.89
N THR A 53 3.19 21.19 0.31
CA THR A 53 2.94 21.14 -1.14
C THR A 53 1.47 21.38 -1.50
N GLY A 54 0.56 21.36 -0.51
CA GLY A 54 -0.88 21.45 -0.74
C GLY A 54 -1.47 20.22 -1.43
N LYS A 55 -0.79 19.06 -1.36
CA LYS A 55 -1.20 17.83 -2.06
C LYS A 55 -1.64 16.74 -1.09
N CYS A 56 -2.68 16.01 -1.48
CA CYS A 56 -3.13 14.79 -0.83
C CYS A 56 -2.63 13.56 -1.58
N ALA A 57 -2.08 12.58 -0.86
CA ALA A 57 -1.68 11.29 -1.41
C ALA A 57 -2.75 10.23 -1.08
N VAL A 58 -3.45 9.72 -2.09
CA VAL A 58 -4.49 8.68 -1.96
C VAL A 58 -3.98 7.38 -2.58
N LYS A 59 -4.22 6.25 -1.91
CA LYS A 59 -3.82 4.92 -2.40
C LYS A 59 -5.07 4.15 -2.82
N GLU A 60 -5.15 3.81 -4.08
CA GLU A 60 -6.27 3.04 -4.64
C GLU A 60 -5.78 1.66 -5.11
N ASN A 61 -6.56 0.62 -4.82
CA ASN A 61 -6.35 -0.70 -5.37
C ASN A 61 -7.05 -0.81 -6.74
N ILE A 62 -6.29 -0.71 -7.82
CA ILE A 62 -6.80 -0.74 -9.21
C ILE A 62 -6.87 -2.15 -9.80
N CYS A 63 -6.65 -3.17 -8.97
CA CYS A 63 -6.56 -4.59 -9.34
C CYS A 63 -7.89 -5.35 -9.08
N VAL A 64 -9.03 -4.63 -9.05
CA VAL A 64 -10.38 -5.19 -8.87
C VAL A 64 -10.69 -6.35 -9.80
#